data_AF-A0A847ECT1-F1
#
_entry.id   AF-A0A847ECT1-F1
#
_cell.length_a   1.000
_cell.length_b   1.000
_cell.length_c   1.000
_cell.angle_alpha   90.00
_cell.angle_beta   90.00
_cell.angle_gamma   90.00
#
_symmetry.space_group_name_H-M   'P 1'
#
loop_
_entity.id
_entity.type
_entity.pdbx_description
1 polymer ?
#
loop_
_entity_poly.entity_id
_entity_poly.type
_entity_poly.pdbx_seq_one_letter_code
_entity_poly.pdbx_strand_id
1 'polypeptide(L)'
;MVENAIAAIQQNVRELQNAVDIDWNIYTSDIRSRRFIERTLHVIIEACIDIAHHIISDEGFREPVTYRDAFVVLNENGILPDHELPAFEKIAMFRNLLVHYYEKVDD
;
A
#
# COMPACT_ATOMS: atom_id res chain seq x y z
N MET A 1 7.65 -7.41 -14.60
CA MET A 1 6.73 -7.52 -13.45
C MET A 1 6.66 -6.19 -12.69
N VAL A 2 7.81 -5.64 -12.27
CA VAL A 2 7.90 -4.32 -11.60
C VAL A 2 7.30 -3.18 -12.41
N GLU A 3 7.58 -3.10 -13.72
CA GLU A 3 7.05 -2.02 -14.57
C GLU A 3 5.51 -1.95 -14.56
N ASN A 4 4.85 -3.10 -14.57
CA ASN A 4 3.39 -3.18 -14.50
C ASN A 4 2.88 -2.75 -13.11
N ALA A 5 3.59 -3.11 -12.04
CA ALA A 5 3.25 -2.69 -10.68
C ALA A 5 3.40 -1.17 -10.50
N ILE A 6 4.48 -0.59 -11.03
CA ILE A 6 4.69 0.87 -11.04
C ILE A 6 3.59 1.58 -11.83
N ALA A 7 3.25 1.10 -13.03
CA ALA A 7 2.18 1.68 -13.83
C ALA A 7 0.82 1.62 -13.12
N ALA A 8 0.53 0.51 -12.44
CA ALA A 8 -0.67 0.35 -11.62
C ALA A 8 -0.68 1.33 -10.45
N ILE A 9 0.40 1.46 -9.68
CA ILE A 9 0.52 2.42 -8.58
C ILE A 9 0.25 3.83 -9.09
N GLN A 10 0.94 4.25 -10.16
CA GLN A 10 0.78 5.59 -10.72
C GLN A 10 -0.66 5.86 -11.17
N GLN A 11 -1.32 4.88 -11.78
CA GLN A 11 -2.70 5.01 -12.21
C GLN A 11 -3.65 5.18 -11.01
N ASN A 12 -3.53 4.32 -10.00
CA ASN A 12 -4.38 4.38 -8.80
C ASN A 12 -4.13 5.67 -8.00
N VAL A 13 -2.88 6.15 -7.92
CA VAL A 13 -2.56 7.45 -7.30
C VAL A 13 -3.23 8.59 -8.06
N ARG A 14 -3.20 8.59 -9.40
CA ARG A 14 -3.90 9.60 -10.21
C ARG A 14 -5.41 9.55 -9.98
N GLU A 15 -5.99 8.36 -9.84
CA GLU A 15 -7.42 8.21 -9.54
C GLU A 15 -7.78 8.83 -8.19
N LEU A 16 -6.98 8.60 -7.14
CA LEU A 16 -7.17 9.25 -5.84
C LEU A 16 -6.99 10.77 -5.92
N GLN A 17 -5.98 11.25 -6.66
CA GLN A 17 -5.74 12.68 -6.84
C GLN A 17 -6.88 13.38 -7.58
N ASN A 18 -7.54 12.69 -8.51
CA ASN A 18 -8.65 13.22 -9.31
C ASN A 18 -10.01 13.14 -8.58
N ALA A 19 -10.12 12.37 -7.50
CA ALA A 19 -11.31 12.25 -6.67
C ALA A 19 -11.49 13.47 -5.73
N VAL A 20 -11.32 14.67 -6.28
CA VAL A 20 -11.41 15.96 -5.56
C VAL A 20 -12.82 16.28 -5.07
N ASP A 21 -13.82 15.56 -5.60
CA ASP A 21 -15.21 15.63 -5.22
C ASP A 21 -15.53 14.82 -3.95
N ILE A 22 -14.62 13.95 -3.49
CA ILE A 22 -14.81 13.16 -2.27
C ILE A 22 -14.18 13.88 -1.08
N ASP A 23 -14.98 14.71 -0.41
CA ASP A 23 -14.61 15.30 0.87
C ASP A 23 -14.91 14.37 2.07
N TRP A 24 -14.63 14.82 3.29
CA TRP A 24 -14.87 14.03 4.51
C TRP A 24 -16.34 13.66 4.72
N ASN A 25 -17.27 14.55 4.34
CA ASN A 25 -18.69 14.29 4.49
C ASN A 25 -19.13 13.20 3.51
N ILE A 26 -18.69 13.26 2.25
CA ILE A 26 -18.98 12.23 1.25
C ILE A 26 -18.30 10.91 1.63
N TYR A 27 -17.04 10.94 2.08
CA TYR A 27 -16.32 9.75 2.53
C TYR A 27 -17.06 9.01 3.65
N THR A 28 -17.63 9.74 4.62
CA THR A 28 -18.32 9.13 5.77
C THR A 28 -19.78 8.75 5.51
N SER A 29 -20.45 9.40 4.55
CA SER A 29 -21.87 9.19 4.28
C SER A 29 -22.16 8.31 3.06
N ASP A 30 -21.24 8.19 2.09
CA ASP A 30 -21.40 7.39 0.88
C ASP A 30 -20.49 6.16 0.87
N ILE A 31 -21.10 4.98 0.98
CA ILE A 31 -20.38 3.70 1.02
C ILE A 31 -19.58 3.43 -0.25
N ARG A 32 -20.05 3.90 -1.41
CA ARG A 32 -19.37 3.69 -2.68
C ARG A 32 -18.06 4.48 -2.74
N SER A 33 -18.12 5.76 -2.41
CA SER A 33 -16.95 6.65 -2.33
C SER A 33 -15.93 6.13 -1.33
N ARG A 34 -16.39 5.73 -0.13
CA ARG A 34 -15.50 5.13 0.88
C ARG A 34 -14.80 3.88 0.37
N ARG A 35 -15.56 2.93 -0.19
CA ARG A 35 -15.01 1.68 -0.75
C ARG A 35 -14.05 1.94 -1.90
N PHE A 36 -14.33 2.93 -2.75
CA PHE A 36 -13.42 3.34 -3.80
C PHE A 36 -12.07 3.80 -3.22
N ILE A 37 -12.07 4.75 -2.28
CA ILE A 37 -10.84 5.25 -1.65
C ILE A 37 -10.05 4.12 -0.97
N GLU A 38 -10.72 3.35 -0.11
CA GLU A 38 -10.09 2.28 0.66
C GLU A 38 -9.53 1.17 -0.25
N ARG A 39 -10.29 0.74 -1.28
CA ARG A 39 -9.82 -0.28 -2.22
C ARG A 39 -8.66 0.20 -3.06
N THR A 40 -8.69 1.44 -3.54
CA THR A 40 -7.62 2.02 -4.35
C THR A 40 -6.34 2.16 -3.53
N LEU A 41 -6.43 2.60 -2.27
CA LEU A 41 -5.29 2.61 -1.34
C LEU A 41 -4.75 1.18 -1.09
N HIS A 42 -5.63 0.20 -0.90
CA HIS A 42 -5.22 -1.18 -0.71
C HIS A 42 -4.42 -1.71 -1.92
N VAL A 43 -4.90 -1.48 -3.14
CA VAL A 43 -4.21 -1.88 -4.38
C VAL A 43 -2.81 -1.26 -4.48
N ILE A 44 -2.68 0.04 -4.15
CA ILE A 44 -1.37 0.72 -4.17
C ILE A 44 -0.41 0.07 -3.18
N ILE A 45 -0.86 -0.23 -1.97
CA ILE A 45 -0.01 -0.77 -0.92
C ILE A 45 0.45 -2.20 -1.23
N GLU A 46 -0.44 -3.05 -1.75
CA GLU A 46 -0.07 -4.40 -2.19
C GLU A 46 0.98 -4.34 -3.30
N ALA A 47 0.81 -3.45 -4.28
CA ALA A 47 1.80 -3.29 -5.35
C ALA A 47 3.18 -2.82 -4.82
N CYS A 48 3.22 -1.95 -3.81
CA CYS A 48 4.47 -1.57 -3.15
C CYS A 48 5.15 -2.76 -2.44
N ILE A 49 4.36 -3.61 -1.76
CA ILE A 49 4.85 -4.81 -1.09
C ILE A 49 5.37 -5.84 -2.11
N ASP A 50 4.65 -6.05 -3.21
CA ASP A 50 5.06 -6.96 -4.28
C ASP A 50 6.40 -6.53 -4.91
N ILE A 51 6.59 -5.22 -5.13
CA ILE A 51 7.86 -4.68 -5.59
C ILE A 51 8.96 -4.95 -4.55
N ALA A 52 8.69 -4.73 -3.27
CA ALA A 52 9.67 -4.99 -2.21
C ALA A 52 10.09 -6.46 -2.16
N HIS A 53 9.13 -7.40 -2.19
CA HIS A 53 9.42 -8.82 -2.24
C HIS A 53 10.19 -9.24 -3.48
N HIS A 54 9.86 -8.67 -4.63
CA HIS A 54 10.59 -8.99 -5.86
C HIS A 54 12.04 -8.53 -5.80
N ILE A 55 12.30 -7.31 -5.32
CA ILE A 55 13.67 -6.81 -5.12
C ILE A 55 14.43 -7.70 -4.13
N ILE A 56 13.81 -8.04 -2.99
CA ILE A 56 14.42 -8.93 -1.98
C ILE A 56 14.82 -10.27 -2.59
N SER A 57 13.92 -10.86 -3.38
CA SER A 57 14.15 -12.16 -4.03
C SER A 57 15.26 -12.07 -5.09
N ASP A 58 15.25 -11.03 -5.92
CA ASP A 58 16.20 -10.87 -7.03
C ASP A 58 17.62 -10.60 -6.52
N GLU A 59 17.76 -9.83 -5.43
CA GLU A 59 19.05 -9.50 -4.81
C GLU A 59 19.52 -10.54 -3.78
N GLY A 60 18.67 -11.52 -3.43
CA GLY A 60 18.99 -12.57 -2.48
C GLY A 60 19.15 -12.07 -1.04
N PHE A 61 18.38 -11.05 -0.65
CA PHE A 61 18.35 -10.55 0.73
C PHE A 61 17.65 -11.52 1.69
N ARG A 62 17.69 -11.21 2.98
CA ARG A 62 16.98 -12.01 3.99
C ARG A 62 15.47 -12.00 3.71
N GLU A 63 14.82 -13.14 3.93
CA GLU A 63 13.37 -13.26 3.80
C GLU A 63 12.66 -12.38 4.86
N PRO A 64 11.67 -11.57 4.47
CA PRO A 64 10.91 -10.77 5.42
C PRO A 64 9.91 -11.63 6.20
N VAL A 65 9.77 -11.34 7.50
CA VAL A 65 8.84 -12.05 8.39
C VAL A 65 7.41 -11.51 8.28
N THR A 66 7.28 -10.24 7.87
CA THR A 66 5.99 -9.54 7.71
C THR A 66 6.04 -8.55 6.55
N TYR A 67 4.90 -8.06 6.09
CA TYR A 67 4.87 -7.00 5.07
C TYR A 67 5.59 -5.71 5.50
N ARG A 68 5.55 -5.37 6.79
CA ARG A 68 6.35 -4.26 7.33
C ARG A 68 7.84 -4.57 7.20
N ASP A 69 8.24 -5.79 7.54
CA ASP A 69 9.62 -6.23 7.51
C ASP A 69 10.19 -6.24 6.09
N ALA A 70 9.37 -6.42 5.05
CA ALA A 70 9.81 -6.26 3.67
C ALA A 70 10.44 -4.87 3.41
N PHE A 71 9.83 -3.80 3.92
CA PHE A 71 10.40 -2.45 3.80
C PHE A 71 11.63 -2.24 4.69
N VAL A 72 11.69 -2.92 5.84
CA VAL A 72 12.88 -2.92 6.70
C VAL A 72 14.07 -3.58 5.99
N VAL A 73 13.86 -4.72 5.33
CA VAL A 73 14.91 -5.39 4.53
C VAL A 73 15.43 -4.47 3.42
N LEU A 74 14.55 -3.75 2.72
CA LEU A 74 14.98 -2.78 1.71
C LEU A 74 15.80 -1.64 2.32
N ASN A 75 15.45 -1.19 3.51
CA ASN A 75 16.18 -0.13 4.21
C ASN A 75 17.56 -0.61 4.70
N GLU A 76 17.65 -1.81 5.29
CA GLU A 76 18.90 -2.44 5.72
C GLU A 76 19.92 -2.55 4.57
N ASN A 77 19.44 -2.72 3.34
CA ASN A 77 20.26 -2.83 2.13
C ASN A 77 20.41 -1.51 1.35
N GLY A 78 19.97 -0.38 1.93
CA GLY A 78 20.16 0.96 1.35
C GLY A 78 19.29 1.28 0.14
N ILE A 79 18.28 0.45 -0.17
CA ILE A 79 17.33 0.67 -1.27
C ILE A 79 16.25 1.66 -0.86
N LEU A 80 15.74 1.53 0.38
CA LEU A 80 14.78 2.47 0.96
C LEU A 80 15.50 3.41 1.93
N PRO A 81 15.46 4.74 1.74
CA PRO A 81 16.10 5.68 2.66
C PRO A 81 15.50 5.66 4.07
N ASP A 82 16.35 5.84 5.10
CA ASP A 82 15.94 5.82 6.52
C ASP A 82 14.78 6.76 6.84
N HIS A 83 14.74 7.92 6.19
CA HIS A 83 13.71 8.93 6.43
C HIS A 83 12.35 8.56 5.81
N GLU A 84 12.31 7.64 4.85
CA GLU A 84 11.09 7.15 4.19
C GLU A 84 10.53 5.90 4.89
N LEU A 85 11.39 5.08 5.50
CA LEU A 85 10.99 3.85 6.18
C LEU A 85 9.77 4.03 7.11
N PRO A 86 9.70 5.05 7.99
CA PRO A 86 8.53 5.22 8.86
C PRO A 86 7.20 5.40 8.12
N ALA A 87 7.22 5.94 6.90
CA ALA A 87 6.03 6.07 6.07
C ALA A 87 5.61 4.72 5.48
N PHE A 88 6.57 3.94 4.96
CA PHE A 88 6.33 2.62 4.40
C PHE A 88 5.87 1.60 5.47
N GLU A 89 6.40 1.69 6.69
CA GLU A 89 5.90 0.89 7.80
C GLU A 89 4.44 1.21 8.14
N LYS A 90 4.05 2.50 8.09
CA LYS A 90 2.67 2.93 8.33
C LYS A 90 1.69 2.43 7.29
N ILE A 91 2.05 2.46 6.00
CA ILE A 91 1.16 1.94 4.96
C ILE A 91 1.00 0.42 5.05
N ALA A 92 2.06 -0.32 5.41
CA ALA A 92 1.97 -1.76 5.66
C ALA A 92 1.01 -2.08 6.81
N MET A 93 1.05 -1.30 7.90
CA MET A 93 0.09 -1.43 8.99
C MET A 93 -1.34 -1.04 8.57
N PHE A 94 -1.48 0.01 7.77
CA PHE A 94 -2.79 0.46 7.27
C PHE A 94 -3.48 -0.61 6.40
N ARG A 95 -2.72 -1.35 5.58
CA ARG A 95 -3.25 -2.49 4.83
C ARG A 95 -3.91 -3.53 5.74
N ASN A 96 -3.29 -3.85 6.88
CA ASN A 96 -3.88 -4.80 7.84
C ASN A 96 -5.17 -4.26 8.45
N LEU A 97 -5.21 -2.95 8.76
CA LEU A 97 -6.43 -2.31 9.25
C LEU A 97 -7.57 -2.39 8.23
N LEU A 98 -7.28 -2.10 6.95
CA LEU A 98 -8.28 -2.20 5.88
C LEU A 98 -8.84 -3.62 5.80
N VAL A 99 -7.99 -4.64 5.68
CA VAL A 99 -8.43 -6.03 5.56
C VAL A 99 -9.28 -6.46 6.76
N HIS A 100 -8.81 -6.22 7.99
CA HIS A 100 -9.55 -6.61 9.20
C HIS A 100 -10.84 -5.80 9.41
N TYR A 101 -10.94 -4.57 8.87
CA TYR A 101 -12.17 -3.79 8.92
C TYR A 101 -13.24 -4.41 8.02
N TYR A 102 -12.89 -4.87 6.81
CA TYR A 102 -13.83 -5.56 5.92
C TYR A 102 -14.28 -6.92 6.48
N GLU A 103 -13.38 -7.68 7.11
CA GLU A 103 -13.73 -8.95 7.80
C GLU A 103 -14.80 -8.77 8.90
N LYS A 104 -14.98 -7.57 9.44
CA LYS A 104 -16.00 -7.26 10.46
C LYS A 104 -17.29 -6.64 9.90
N VAL A 105 -17.28 -6.19 8.64
CA VAL A 105 -18.39 -5.47 8.00
C VAL A 105 -19.20 -6.39 7.07
N ASP A 106 -18.61 -7.49 6.61
CA ASP A 106 -19.27 -8.51 5.78
C ASP A 106 -19.85 -9.71 6.58
N ASP A 107 -20.20 -9.50 7.86
CA ASP A 107 -20.91 -10.47 8.73
C ASP A 107 -22.26 -9.88 9.21
#